data_AF-A0A2H0JUK0-F1
#
_entry.id   AF-A0A2H0JUK0-F1
#
_cell.length_a   1.000
_cell.length_b   1.000
_cell.length_c   1.000
_cell.angle_alpha   90.00
_cell.angle_beta   90.00
_cell.angle_gamma   90.00
#
_symmetry.space_group_name_H-M   'P 1'
#
loop_
_entity.id
_entity.type
_entity.pdbx_description
1 polymer ?
#
loop_
_entity_poly.entity_id
_entity_poly.type
_entity_poly.pdbx_seq_one_letter_code
_entity_poly.pdbx_strand_id
1 'polypeptide(L)'
;KLDIQGFELEALRGAERLFGRTELIVLEASLFRFMPDTPLLHEVVEFMTQRGYVLYDIADYIRRYQDGALGQLDLAFARENGQLRASDAW
;
A
#
# COMPACT_ATOMS: atom_id res chain seq x y z
N LYS A 1 -2.46 -3.64 9.05
CA LYS A 1 -3.08 -3.78 7.73
C LYS A 1 -4.26 -2.82 7.67
N LEU A 2 -4.43 -2.11 6.55
CA LEU A 2 -5.59 -1.28 6.28
C LEU A 2 -6.28 -1.85 5.04
N ASP A 3 -7.56 -2.12 5.19
CA ASP A 3 -8.52 -2.52 4.16
C ASP A 3 -9.82 -1.84 4.59
N ILE A 4 -9.97 -0.59 4.16
CA ILE A 4 -11.05 0.30 4.59
C ILE A 4 -11.75 0.92 3.38
N GLN A 5 -11.69 0.20 2.26
CA GLN A 5 -12.47 0.45 1.06
C GLN A 5 -12.31 1.88 0.53
N GLY A 6 -11.06 2.34 0.39
CA GLY A 6 -10.74 3.59 -0.30
C GLY A 6 -10.43 4.79 0.59
N PHE A 7 -10.38 4.61 1.91
CA PHE A 7 -9.97 5.65 2.87
C PHE A 7 -8.53 5.45 3.38
N GLU A 8 -7.73 4.62 2.71
CA GLU A 8 -6.40 4.23 3.17
C GLU A 8 -5.50 5.45 3.36
N LEU A 9 -5.52 6.41 2.44
CA LEU A 9 -4.67 7.61 2.52
C LEU A 9 -5.11 8.55 3.65
N GLU A 10 -6.40 8.70 3.87
CA GLU A 10 -7.01 9.52 4.91
C GLU A 10 -6.65 8.96 6.29
N ALA A 11 -6.80 7.64 6.48
CA ALA A 11 -6.40 6.97 7.70
C ALA A 11 -4.89 7.11 7.96
N LEU A 12 -4.07 6.97 6.93
CA LEU A 12 -2.62 7.16 7.03
C LEU A 12 -2.23 8.62 7.34
N ARG A 13 -2.93 9.61 6.79
CA ARG A 13 -2.75 11.04 7.15
C ARG A 13 -3.09 11.30 8.62
N GLY A 14 -4.08 10.60 9.18
CA GLY A 14 -4.37 10.66 10.61
C GLY A 14 -3.35 9.91 11.49
N ALA A 15 -2.58 9.00 10.90
CA ALA A 15 -1.69 8.08 11.60
C ALA A 15 -0.20 8.48 11.51
N GLU A 16 0.12 9.77 11.35
CA GLU A 16 1.49 10.23 11.07
C GLU A 16 2.55 9.71 12.05
N ARG A 17 2.17 9.53 13.33
CA ARG A 17 3.06 9.03 14.39
C ARG A 17 3.53 7.58 14.18
N LEU A 18 2.91 6.83 13.27
CA LEU A 18 3.32 5.45 12.93
C LEU A 18 4.51 5.43 11.98
N PHE A 19 4.65 6.44 11.11
CA PHE A 19 5.77 6.50 10.17
C PHE A 19 7.11 6.61 10.91
N GLY A 20 8.10 5.84 10.45
CA GLY A 20 9.41 5.72 11.08
C GLY A 20 9.48 4.76 12.27
N ARG A 21 8.34 4.37 12.86
CA ARG A 21 8.28 3.40 13.97
C ARG A 21 7.82 2.03 13.51
N THR A 22 6.84 2.00 12.61
CA THR A 22 6.29 0.76 12.06
C THR A 22 7.21 0.22 10.99
N GLU A 23 7.60 -1.05 11.11
CA GLU A 23 8.51 -1.66 10.14
C GLU A 23 7.80 -2.04 8.83
N LEU A 24 6.57 -2.53 8.92
CA LEU A 24 5.79 -3.02 7.78
C LEU A 24 4.34 -2.50 7.87
N ILE A 25 3.84 -1.93 6.78
CA ILE A 25 2.46 -1.46 6.65
C ILE A 25 1.85 -2.18 5.45
N VAL A 26 0.73 -2.87 5.67
CA VAL A 26 -0.02 -3.53 4.59
C VAL A 26 -1.24 -2.70 4.24
N LEU A 27 -1.44 -2.41 2.96
CA LEU A 27 -2.55 -1.60 2.43
C LEU A 27 -3.22 -2.33 1.27
N GLU A 28 -4.54 -2.31 1.24
CA GLU A 28 -5.27 -2.61 0.01
C GLU A 28 -5.18 -1.39 -0.94
N ALA A 29 -4.95 -1.63 -2.23
CA ALA A 29 -4.96 -0.58 -3.25
C ALA A 29 -5.66 -1.05 -4.52
N SER A 30 -6.38 -0.13 -5.16
CA SER A 30 -7.15 -0.41 -6.38
C SER A 30 -6.40 0.00 -7.66
N LEU A 31 -6.53 -0.76 -8.74
CA LEU A 31 -6.07 -0.37 -10.07
C LEU A 31 -7.12 0.42 -10.86
N PHE A 32 -8.36 0.45 -10.36
CA PHE A 32 -9.48 1.20 -10.92
C PHE A 32 -10.21 1.95 -9.81
N ARG A 33 -10.84 3.08 -10.13
CA ARG A 33 -11.70 3.78 -9.16
C ARG A 33 -13.06 3.09 -9.13
N PHE A 34 -13.24 2.17 -8.17
CA PHE A 34 -14.52 1.49 -7.95
C PHE A 34 -15.53 2.38 -7.21
N MET A 35 -15.05 3.33 -6.41
CA MET A 35 -15.83 4.39 -5.79
C MET A 35 -15.17 5.76 -6.07
N PRO A 36 -15.93 6.87 -5.96
CA PRO A 36 -15.33 8.20 -5.98
C PRO A 36 -14.21 8.32 -4.95
N ASP A 37 -13.14 9.01 -5.34
CA ASP A 37 -11.99 9.34 -4.49
C ASP A 37 -11.17 8.16 -3.95
N THR A 38 -11.51 6.90 -4.27
CA THR A 38 -10.68 5.73 -3.93
C THR A 38 -9.27 5.91 -4.51
N PRO A 39 -8.21 5.87 -3.70
CA PRO A 39 -6.85 6.03 -4.16
C PRO A 39 -6.46 4.85 -5.06
N LEU A 40 -5.85 5.18 -6.19
CA LEU A 40 -5.27 4.23 -7.11
C LEU A 40 -3.90 3.76 -6.61
N LEU A 41 -3.49 2.58 -7.07
CA LEU A 41 -2.19 1.97 -6.75
C LEU A 41 -1.02 2.96 -6.78
N HIS A 42 -0.92 3.76 -7.85
CA HIS A 42 0.19 4.71 -8.00
C HIS A 42 0.14 5.86 -6.98
N GLU A 43 -1.06 6.32 -6.60
CA GLU A 43 -1.27 7.34 -5.57
C GLU A 43 -0.89 6.80 -4.19
N VAL A 44 -1.21 5.53 -3.91
CA VAL A 44 -0.79 4.83 -2.69
C VAL A 44 0.74 4.68 -2.64
N VAL A 45 1.34 4.22 -3.73
CA VAL A 45 2.80 4.05 -3.82
C VAL A 45 3.51 5.39 -3.63
N GLU A 46 3.09 6.46 -4.32
CA GLU A 46 3.66 7.79 -4.16
C GLU A 46 3.54 8.30 -2.72
N PHE A 47 2.37 8.13 -2.11
CA PHE A 47 2.14 8.58 -0.73
C PHE A 47 3.07 7.88 0.26
N MET A 48 3.30 6.58 0.07
CA MET A 48 4.17 5.76 0.93
C MET A 48 5.65 6.07 0.72
N THR A 49 6.10 6.24 -0.53
CA THR A 49 7.51 6.56 -0.82
C THR A 49 7.91 7.92 -0.29
N GLN A 50 7.02 8.93 -0.36
CA GLN A 50 7.23 10.24 0.27
C GLN A 50 7.43 10.17 1.79
N ARG A 51 7.10 9.05 2.44
CA ARG A 51 7.22 8.82 3.89
C ARG A 51 8.30 7.80 4.25
N GLY A 52 9.15 7.41 3.30
CA GLY A 52 10.24 6.47 3.52
C GLY A 52 9.78 5.01 3.62
N TYR A 53 8.69 4.67 2.94
CA TYR A 53 8.20 3.30 2.81
C TYR A 53 8.16 2.88 1.35
N VAL A 54 8.64 1.67 1.07
CA VAL A 54 8.76 1.13 -0.30
C VAL A 54 8.07 -0.22 -0.38
N LEU A 55 7.57 -0.56 -1.57
CA LEU A 55 6.94 -1.87 -1.79
C LEU A 55 7.96 -2.98 -1.48
N TYR A 56 7.53 -3.92 -0.66
CA TYR A 56 8.33 -5.06 -0.19
C TYR A 56 7.75 -6.38 -0.70
N ASP A 57 6.43 -6.54 -0.68
CA ASP A 57 5.76 -7.75 -1.15
C ASP A 57 4.31 -7.46 -1.59
N ILE A 58 3.71 -8.40 -2.33
CA ILE A 58 2.30 -8.41 -2.71
C ILE A 58 1.66 -9.63 -2.06
N ALA A 59 0.83 -9.41 -1.04
CA ALA A 59 0.30 -10.47 -0.20
C ALA A 59 -0.93 -11.15 -0.80
N ASP A 60 -1.74 -10.41 -1.55
CA ASP A 60 -2.95 -10.93 -2.19
C ASP A 60 -3.35 -10.07 -3.41
N TYR A 61 -4.22 -10.62 -4.25
CA TYR A 61 -4.81 -9.90 -5.37
C TYR A 61 -6.20 -10.41 -5.74
N ILE A 62 -7.04 -9.49 -6.22
CA ILE A 62 -8.37 -9.80 -6.72
C ILE A 62 -8.48 -9.41 -8.18
N ARG A 63 -9.03 -10.31 -9.01
CA ARG A 63 -9.38 -10.03 -10.40
C ARG A 63 -10.83 -9.60 -10.52
N ARG A 64 -11.08 -8.65 -11.42
CA ARG A 64 -12.42 -8.20 -11.77
C ARG A 64 -13.18 -9.32 -12.45
N TYR A 65 -14.44 -9.50 -12.06
CA TYR A 65 -15.31 -10.50 -12.68
C TYR A 65 -15.65 -10.20 -14.15
N GLN A 66 -15.68 -8.91 -14.52
CA GLN A 66 -16.15 -8.45 -15.82
C GLN A 66 -15.20 -8.83 -16.98
N ASP A 67 -13.89 -8.74 -16.76
CA ASP A 67 -12.87 -8.86 -17.81
C ASP A 67 -11.61 -9.63 -17.36
N GLY A 68 -11.57 -10.13 -16.12
CA GLY A 68 -10.41 -10.83 -15.56
C GLY A 68 -9.20 -9.93 -15.29
N ALA A 69 -9.33 -8.61 -15.48
CA ALA A 69 -8.26 -7.66 -15.20
C ALA A 69 -7.96 -7.60 -13.70
N LEU A 70 -6.73 -7.25 -13.34
CA LEU A 70 -6.33 -7.07 -11.94
C LEU A 70 -7.07 -5.87 -11.34
N GLY A 71 -7.85 -6.09 -10.30
CA GLY A 71 -8.72 -5.08 -9.69
C GLY A 71 -8.09 -4.42 -8.46
N GLN A 72 -7.76 -5.23 -7.46
CA GLN A 72 -7.21 -4.80 -6.18
C GLN A 72 -6.02 -5.67 -5.79
N LEU A 73 -5.14 -5.10 -4.97
CA LEU A 73 -3.93 -5.71 -4.45
C LEU A 73 -3.82 -5.44 -2.96
N ASP A 74 -3.37 -6.43 -2.20
CA ASP A 74 -2.81 -6.23 -0.87
C ASP A 74 -1.30 -6.05 -0.97
N LEU A 75 -0.83 -4.86 -0.62
CA LEU A 75 0.57 -4.46 -0.77
C LEU A 75 1.23 -4.35 0.60
N ALA A 76 2.38 -4.99 0.78
CA ALA A 76 3.22 -4.82 1.94
C ALA A 76 4.30 -3.77 1.65
N PHE A 77 4.27 -2.67 2.40
CA PHE A 77 5.27 -1.61 2.34
C PHE A 77 6.20 -1.70 3.55
N ALA A 78 7.49 -1.92 3.30
CA ALA A 78 8.51 -1.91 4.35
C ALA A 78 9.15 -0.53 4.47
N ARG A 79 9.59 -0.18 5.67
CA ARG A 79 10.42 1.00 5.89
C ARG A 79 11.69 0.87 5.04
N GLU A 80 12.00 1.89 4.25
CA GLU A 80 13.11 1.87 3.28
C GLU A 80 14.45 1.55 3.95
N ASN A 81 14.73 2.22 5.07
CA ASN A 81 15.91 2.00 5.92
C ASN A 81 15.56 1.11 7.13
N GLY A 82 14.70 0.11 6.91
CA GLY A 82 14.18 -0.82 7.90
C GLY A 82 15.04 -2.09 8.07
N GLN A 83 14.74 -2.85 9.12
CA GLN A 83 15.37 -4.17 9.33
C GLN A 83 15.04 -5.17 8.19
N LEU A 84 13.87 -5.07 7.57
CA LEU A 84 13.47 -5.94 6.46
C LEU A 84 14.23 -5.64 5.15
N ARG A 85 14.93 -4.50 5.09
CA ARG A 85 15.74 -4.05 3.95
C ARG A 85 17.18 -3.76 4.34
N ALA A 86 17.66 -4.40 5.42
CA ALA A 86 19.02 -4.18 5.94
C ALA A 86 20.13 -4.77 5.03
N SER A 87 19.79 -5.58 4.03
CA SER A 87 20.72 -6.19 3.10
C SER A 87 20.11 -6.35 1.71
N ASP A 88 20.92 -6.10 0.69
CA ASP A 88 20.59 -6.34 -0.73
C ASP A 88 21.21 -7.65 -1.26
N ALA A 89 21.70 -8.53 -0.38
CA ALA A 89 22.27 -9.81 -0.78
C ALA A 89 21.19 -10.73 -1.37
N TRP A 90 21.54 -11.43 -2.45
CA TRP A 90 20.68 -12.41 -3.13
C TRP A 90 21.21 -13.83 -2.93
#